data_AF-A0A2B3TZV6-F1
#
_entry.id   AF-A0A2B3TZV6-F1
#
_cell.length_a   1.000
_cell.length_b   1.000
_cell.length_c   1.000
_cell.angle_alpha   90.00
_cell.angle_beta   90.00
_cell.angle_gamma   90.00
#
_symmetry.space_group_name_H-M   'P 1'
#
loop_
_entity.id
_entity.type
_entity.pdbx_description
1 polymer ?
#
loop_
_entity_poly.entity_id
_entity_poly.type
_entity_poly.pdbx_seq_one_letter_code
_entity_poly.pdbx_strand_id
1 'polypeptide(L)'
;MKQKGFTLLEMLLVLFAISVLSVVTYFNVTSLHEKQRVEQFLKQFSNDILYMQQLAIKRQKHYTLRWFKGKQMYYISESETDFLIVKREYNKDIQFDLHTFPNPMTYNPSGNINRGGTILLSYQGYKYEIVFQLGRGRFTYREVSKRINNG
;
A
#
# COMPACT_ATOMS: atom_id res chain seq x y z
N MET A 1 12.65 -58.52 -13.85
CA MET A 1 12.35 -57.08 -13.64
C MET A 1 13.66 -56.31 -13.65
N LYS A 2 13.96 -55.50 -14.67
CA LYS A 2 15.24 -54.75 -14.75
C LYS A 2 15.08 -53.41 -14.04
N GLN A 3 15.54 -53.31 -12.81
CA GLN A 3 15.78 -52.02 -12.17
C GLN A 3 17.12 -51.48 -12.70
N LYS A 4 17.07 -50.63 -13.71
CA LYS A 4 18.23 -49.84 -14.13
C LYS A 4 18.36 -48.69 -13.12
N GLY A 5 19.31 -48.80 -12.19
CA GLY A 5 19.67 -47.68 -11.33
C GLY A 5 20.12 -46.51 -12.19
N PHE A 6 19.60 -45.31 -11.90
CA PHE A 6 20.00 -44.09 -12.59
C PHE A 6 21.52 -43.93 -12.54
N THR A 7 22.10 -43.54 -13.66
CA THR A 7 23.53 -43.24 -13.72
C THR A 7 23.83 -41.99 -12.90
N LEU A 8 25.03 -41.89 -12.33
CA LEU A 8 25.48 -40.67 -11.62
C LEU A 8 25.29 -39.41 -12.47
N LEU A 9 25.47 -39.53 -13.78
CA LEU A 9 25.24 -38.46 -14.76
C LEU A 9 23.77 -38.01 -14.81
N GLU A 10 22.82 -38.94 -14.84
CA GLU A 10 21.38 -38.61 -14.83
C GLU A 10 21.00 -37.91 -13.52
N MET A 11 21.50 -38.38 -12.38
CA MET A 11 21.26 -37.70 -11.10
C MET A 11 21.85 -36.29 -11.07
N LEU A 12 23.02 -36.08 -11.68
CA LEU A 12 23.64 -34.76 -11.79
C LEU A 12 22.82 -33.82 -12.70
N LEU A 13 22.30 -34.33 -13.81
CA LEU A 13 21.42 -33.59 -14.72
C LEU A 13 20.09 -33.21 -14.05
N VAL A 14 19.51 -34.12 -13.28
CA VAL A 14 18.28 -33.84 -12.51
C VAL A 14 18.54 -32.76 -11.46
N LEU A 15 19.63 -32.86 -10.69
CA LEU A 15 20.00 -31.85 -9.70
C LEU A 15 20.28 -30.49 -10.34
N PHE A 16 20.97 -30.47 -11.49
CA PHE A 16 21.21 -29.25 -12.25
C PHE A 16 19.88 -28.60 -12.68
N ALA A 17 18.96 -29.38 -13.24
CA ALA A 17 17.63 -28.88 -13.63
C ALA A 17 16.84 -28.33 -12.44
N ILE A 18 16.82 -29.05 -11.30
CA ILE A 18 16.17 -28.58 -10.06
C ILE A 18 16.81 -27.27 -9.58
N SER A 19 18.13 -27.17 -9.63
CA SER A 19 18.86 -25.98 -9.18
C SER A 19 18.54 -24.76 -10.04
N VAL A 20 18.54 -24.91 -11.37
CA VAL A 20 18.13 -23.85 -12.31
C VAL A 20 16.68 -23.43 -12.06
N LEU A 21 15.75 -24.38 -11.94
CA LEU A 21 14.34 -24.09 -11.65
C LEU A 21 14.17 -23.37 -10.32
N SER A 22 14.96 -23.73 -9.31
CA SER A 22 14.92 -23.12 -7.98
C SER A 22 15.36 -21.65 -8.03
N VAL A 23 16.45 -21.35 -8.75
CA VAL A 23 16.95 -19.98 -8.94
C VAL A 23 15.92 -19.11 -9.68
N VAL A 24 15.35 -19.62 -10.78
CA VAL A 24 14.31 -18.91 -11.54
C VAL A 24 13.09 -18.62 -10.66
N THR A 25 12.65 -19.59 -9.87
CA THR A 25 11.49 -19.43 -8.98
C THR A 25 11.77 -18.37 -7.91
N TYR A 26 12.95 -18.39 -7.29
CA TYR A 26 13.33 -17.43 -6.24
C TYR A 26 13.27 -15.97 -6.71
N PHE A 27 13.82 -15.68 -7.89
CA PHE A 27 13.81 -14.31 -8.45
C PHE A 27 12.40 -13.82 -8.82
N ASN A 28 11.51 -14.70 -9.26
CA ASN A 28 10.14 -14.31 -9.62
C ASN A 28 9.24 -14.09 -8.40
N VAL A 29 9.38 -14.91 -7.36
CA VAL A 29 8.53 -14.83 -6.15
C VAL A 29 8.82 -13.57 -5.32
N THR A 30 10.08 -13.15 -5.22
CA THR A 30 10.48 -11.98 -4.44
C THR A 30 9.84 -10.68 -4.97
N SER A 31 9.87 -10.45 -6.28
CA SER A 31 9.23 -9.29 -6.91
C SER A 31 7.71 -9.26 -6.68
N LEU A 32 7.05 -10.42 -6.77
CA LEU A 32 5.61 -10.55 -6.53
C LEU A 32 5.25 -10.25 -5.07
N HIS A 33 6.06 -10.75 -4.13
CA HIS A 33 5.85 -10.56 -2.69
C HIS A 33 5.92 -9.07 -2.30
N GLU A 34 6.87 -8.32 -2.86
CA GLU A 34 7.01 -6.88 -2.61
C GLU A 34 5.80 -6.09 -3.12
N LYS A 35 5.31 -6.41 -4.32
CA LYS A 35 4.09 -5.80 -4.86
C LYS A 35 2.86 -6.13 -3.99
N GLN A 36 2.73 -7.38 -3.55
CA GLN A 36 1.62 -7.76 -2.66
C GLN A 36 1.61 -6.96 -1.35
N ARG A 37 2.77 -6.64 -0.79
CA ARG A 37 2.88 -5.87 0.45
C ARG A 37 2.33 -4.45 0.31
N VAL A 38 2.65 -3.77 -0.80
CA VAL A 38 2.15 -2.42 -1.03
C VAL A 38 0.65 -2.41 -1.35
N GLU A 39 0.16 -3.40 -2.09
CA GLU A 39 -1.28 -3.57 -2.37
C GLU A 39 -2.07 -3.85 -1.09
N GLN A 40 -1.55 -4.69 -0.19
CA GLN A 40 -2.15 -4.92 1.12
C GLN A 40 -2.23 -3.64 1.95
N PHE A 41 -1.15 -2.85 1.96
CA PHE A 41 -1.14 -1.56 2.63
C PHE A 41 -2.21 -0.62 2.03
N LEU A 42 -2.25 -0.47 0.70
CA LEU A 42 -3.21 0.40 0.01
C LEU A 42 -4.65 -0.03 0.28
N LYS A 43 -4.92 -1.34 0.30
CA LYS A 43 -6.22 -1.90 0.65
C LYS A 43 -6.60 -1.62 2.11
N GLN A 44 -5.65 -1.76 3.04
CA GLN A 44 -5.87 -1.43 4.45
C GLN A 44 -6.15 0.05 4.64
N PHE A 45 -5.33 0.92 4.04
CA PHE A 45 -5.52 2.36 4.06
C PHE A 45 -6.88 2.74 3.49
N SER A 46 -7.26 2.15 2.34
CA SER A 46 -8.59 2.31 1.73
C SER A 46 -9.72 1.99 2.69
N ASN A 47 -9.63 0.86 3.39
CA ASN A 47 -10.64 0.45 4.36
C ASN A 47 -10.70 1.39 5.57
N ASP A 48 -9.56 1.86 6.06
CA ASP A 48 -9.48 2.81 7.18
C ASP A 48 -10.13 4.15 6.82
N ILE A 49 -9.93 4.66 5.59
CA ILE A 49 -10.57 5.89 5.09
C ILE A 49 -12.09 5.71 4.94
N LEU A 50 -12.54 4.60 4.34
CA LEU A 50 -13.97 4.30 4.21
C LEU A 50 -14.64 4.15 5.58
N TYR A 51 -13.95 3.53 6.54
CA TYR A 51 -14.43 3.40 7.90
C TYR A 51 -14.52 4.76 8.59
N MET A 52 -13.50 5.61 8.46
CA MET A 52 -13.51 6.98 8.98
C MET A 52 -14.68 7.79 8.42
N GLN A 53 -14.94 7.72 7.11
CA GLN A 53 -16.06 8.40 6.47
C GLN A 53 -17.41 7.91 7.01
N GLN A 54 -17.61 6.60 7.12
CA GLN A 54 -18.83 6.02 7.68
C GLN A 54 -19.03 6.41 9.14
N LEU A 55 -17.96 6.48 9.91
CA LEU A 55 -18.00 6.87 11.31
C LEU A 55 -18.45 8.34 11.45
N ALA A 56 -17.93 9.22 10.60
CA ALA A 56 -18.33 10.63 10.55
C ALA A 56 -19.83 10.78 10.27
N ILE A 57 -20.34 10.05 9.27
CA ILE A 57 -21.76 10.06 8.91
C ILE A 57 -22.63 9.47 10.03
N LYS A 58 -22.26 8.30 10.56
CA LYS A 58 -23.08 7.59 11.55
C LYS A 58 -23.14 8.32 12.89
N ARG A 59 -22.02 8.89 13.33
CA ARG A 59 -21.92 9.57 14.63
C ARG A 59 -22.19 11.07 14.54
N GLN A 60 -22.39 11.60 13.34
CA GLN A 60 -22.58 13.04 13.09
C GLN A 60 -21.45 13.88 13.70
N LYS A 61 -20.20 13.43 13.52
CA LYS A 61 -19.00 14.03 14.11
C LYS A 61 -17.86 14.16 13.11
N HIS A 62 -16.91 15.03 13.42
CA HIS A 62 -15.71 15.22 12.61
C HIS A 62 -14.64 14.18 12.94
N TYR A 63 -14.09 13.52 11.93
CA TYR A 63 -12.96 12.59 12.10
C TYR A 63 -11.78 13.02 11.24
N THR A 64 -10.59 12.93 11.82
CA THR A 64 -9.36 13.49 11.25
C THR A 64 -8.30 12.42 11.05
N LEU A 65 -7.74 12.37 9.84
CA LEU A 65 -6.53 11.63 9.49
C LEU A 65 -5.30 12.53 9.64
N ARG A 66 -4.30 12.07 10.40
CA ARG A 66 -3.01 12.75 10.54
C ARG A 66 -1.84 11.82 10.26
N TRP A 67 -0.95 12.27 9.38
CA TRP A 67 0.30 11.59 9.05
C TRP A 67 1.47 12.12 9.90
N PHE A 68 2.31 11.21 10.37
CA PHE A 68 3.54 11.52 11.10
C PHE A 68 4.74 11.03 10.30
N LYS A 69 5.22 11.86 9.36
CA LYS A 69 6.32 11.51 8.44
C LYS A 69 7.57 10.99 9.16
N GLY A 70 7.93 11.58 10.31
CA GLY A 70 9.10 11.15 11.09
C GLY A 70 8.94 9.84 11.86
N LYS A 71 7.73 9.26 11.91
CA LYS A 71 7.42 8.04 12.68
C LYS A 71 6.82 6.91 11.83
N GLN A 72 6.78 7.07 10.50
CA GLN A 72 6.20 6.09 9.55
C GLN A 72 4.83 5.55 10.00
N MET A 73 3.97 6.48 10.42
CA MET A 73 2.65 6.12 10.95
C MET A 73 1.60 7.18 10.60
N TYR A 74 0.34 6.75 10.60
CA TYR A 74 -0.82 7.65 10.52
C TYR A 74 -1.87 7.25 11.55
N TYR A 75 -2.60 8.24 12.05
CA TYR A 75 -3.68 8.07 13.01
C TYR A 75 -4.99 8.63 12.48
N ILE A 76 -6.10 8.00 12.88
CA ILE A 76 -7.45 8.54 12.74
C ILE A 76 -8.01 8.79 14.13
N SER A 77 -8.44 10.01 14.40
CA SER A 77 -9.05 10.42 15.67
C SER A 77 -10.37 11.15 15.46
N GLU A 78 -11.22 11.13 16.50
CA GLU A 78 -12.33 12.05 16.61
C GLU A 78 -11.79 13.47 16.84
N SER A 79 -12.25 14.45 16.05
CA SER A 79 -11.59 15.77 15.99
C SER A 79 -11.88 16.64 17.22
N GLU A 80 -12.98 16.40 17.94
CA GLU A 80 -13.39 17.19 19.11
C GLU A 80 -12.72 16.71 20.40
N THR A 81 -12.51 15.41 20.52
CA THR A 81 -12.01 14.76 21.74
C THR A 81 -10.59 14.23 21.60
N ASP A 82 -10.01 14.30 20.40
CA ASP A 82 -8.76 13.63 20.00
C ASP A 82 -8.74 12.13 20.33
N PHE A 83 -9.92 11.51 20.49
CA PHE A 83 -10.02 10.10 20.80
C PHE A 83 -9.53 9.27 19.62
N LEU A 84 -8.47 8.49 19.84
CA LEU A 84 -7.80 7.67 18.84
C LEU A 84 -8.69 6.48 18.44
N ILE A 85 -9.04 6.41 17.15
CA ILE A 85 -9.83 5.30 16.59
C ILE A 85 -8.92 4.27 15.92
N VAL A 86 -7.96 4.74 15.13
CA VAL A 86 -7.04 3.89 14.38
C VAL A 86 -5.63 4.41 14.54
N LYS A 87 -4.71 3.49 14.84
CA LYS A 87 -3.27 3.68 14.73
C LYS A 87 -2.68 2.65 13.77
N ARG A 88 -1.87 3.13 12.82
CA ARG A 88 -1.23 2.30 11.79
C ARG A 88 0.22 2.69 11.64
N GLU A 89 1.09 1.72 11.84
CA GLU A 89 2.51 1.78 11.53
C GLU A 89 2.72 1.05 10.21
N TYR A 90 3.56 1.58 9.33
CA TYR A 90 3.85 0.98 8.03
C TYR A 90 5.34 0.77 7.84
N ASN A 91 5.71 -0.09 6.88
CA ASN A 91 7.10 -0.41 6.63
C ASN A 91 7.89 0.87 6.30
N LYS A 92 9.08 1.03 6.91
CA LYS A 92 10.02 2.12 6.67
C LYS A 92 10.42 2.30 5.20
N ASP A 93 10.36 1.22 4.43
CA ASP A 93 10.69 1.24 2.99
C ASP A 93 9.56 1.86 2.15
N ILE A 94 8.35 2.05 2.72
CA ILE A 94 7.25 2.79 2.09
C ILE A 94 7.48 4.29 2.34
N GLN A 95 7.72 5.02 1.27
CA GLN A 95 7.90 6.47 1.32
C GLN A 95 6.60 7.18 0.95
N PHE A 96 6.16 8.09 1.82
CA PHE A 96 4.99 8.94 1.61
C PHE A 96 5.41 10.38 1.35
N ASP A 97 5.10 10.86 0.16
CA ASP A 97 5.04 12.29 -0.11
C ASP A 97 3.59 12.74 -0.15
N LEU A 98 3.26 13.68 0.72
CA LEU A 98 1.91 14.23 0.81
C LEU A 98 1.63 15.25 -0.30
N HIS A 99 2.58 15.57 -1.19
CA HIS A 99 2.42 16.43 -2.36
C HIS A 99 1.41 17.60 -2.20
N THR A 100 0.13 17.40 -2.53
CA THR A 100 -0.95 18.40 -2.33
C THR A 100 -1.99 18.00 -1.27
N PHE A 101 -1.89 16.79 -0.73
CA PHE A 101 -2.75 16.27 0.32
C PHE A 101 -2.57 17.01 1.65
N PRO A 102 -3.67 17.47 2.27
CA PRO A 102 -3.62 18.20 3.54
C PRO A 102 -3.25 17.25 4.70
N ASN A 103 -2.52 17.78 5.69
CA ASN A 103 -2.24 17.06 6.93
C ASN A 103 -2.43 17.99 8.12
N PRO A 104 -3.53 17.87 8.88
CA PRO A 104 -4.55 16.81 8.81
C PRO A 104 -5.55 16.93 7.64
N MET A 105 -6.19 15.81 7.31
CA MET A 105 -7.40 15.73 6.46
C MET A 105 -8.60 15.34 7.31
N THR A 106 -9.76 15.98 7.10
CA THR A 106 -10.94 15.78 7.97
C THR A 106 -12.20 15.47 7.16
N TYR A 107 -12.93 14.43 7.57
CA TYR A 107 -14.31 14.20 7.16
C TYR A 107 -15.27 14.93 8.10
N ASN A 108 -16.28 15.58 7.50
CA ASN A 108 -17.37 16.20 8.24
C ASN A 108 -18.56 15.23 8.46
N PRO A 109 -19.56 15.60 9.27
CA PRO A 109 -20.77 14.79 9.51
C PRO A 109 -21.55 14.38 8.25
N SER A 110 -21.37 15.09 7.13
CA SER A 110 -21.99 14.75 5.83
C SER A 110 -21.16 13.76 5.02
N GLY A 111 -20.01 13.29 5.54
CA GLY A 111 -19.11 12.40 4.81
C GLY A 111 -18.28 13.09 3.73
N ASN A 112 -18.20 14.42 3.76
CA ASN A 112 -17.41 15.21 2.81
C ASN A 112 -16.05 15.56 3.41
N ILE A 113 -15.05 15.68 2.53
CA ILE A 113 -13.71 16.15 2.92
C ILE A 113 -13.62 17.66 2.76
N ASN A 114 -12.89 18.31 3.66
CA ASN A 114 -12.67 19.75 3.62
C ASN A 114 -11.73 20.20 2.49
N ARG A 115 -10.80 19.34 2.07
CA ARG A 115 -9.83 19.59 1.01
C ARG A 115 -9.48 18.29 0.28
N GLY A 116 -9.47 18.35 -1.05
CA GLY A 116 -8.88 17.30 -1.88
C GLY A 116 -7.36 17.40 -1.93
N GLY A 117 -6.71 16.42 -2.56
CA GLY A 117 -5.27 16.44 -2.76
C GLY A 117 -4.73 15.07 -3.14
N THR A 118 -3.44 15.03 -3.46
CA THR A 118 -2.76 13.84 -3.95
C THR A 118 -1.64 13.44 -3.02
N ILE A 119 -1.54 12.14 -2.73
CA ILE A 119 -0.43 11.50 -2.03
C ILE A 119 0.35 10.68 -3.06
N LEU A 120 1.67 10.82 -3.05
CA LEU A 120 2.58 9.98 -3.82
C LEU A 120 3.21 8.95 -2.88
N LEU A 121 3.03 7.68 -3.20
CA LEU A 121 3.61 6.55 -2.48
C LEU A 121 4.68 5.93 -3.35
N SER A 122 5.87 5.71 -2.81
CA SER A 122 6.91 4.91 -3.48
C SER A 122 7.43 3.77 -2.61
N TYR A 123 7.58 2.59 -3.22
CA TYR A 123 8.02 1.37 -2.57
C TYR A 123 8.78 0.47 -3.55
N GLN A 124 10.04 0.12 -3.26
CA GLN A 124 10.85 -0.82 -4.06
C GLN A 124 10.78 -0.60 -5.59
N GLY A 125 10.80 0.67 -6.03
CA GLY A 125 10.72 1.06 -7.45
C GLY A 125 9.28 1.24 -8.00
N TYR A 126 8.26 0.72 -7.31
CA TYR A 126 6.86 0.99 -7.62
C TYR A 126 6.46 2.38 -7.13
N LYS A 127 5.65 3.08 -7.94
CA LYS A 127 5.10 4.40 -7.60
C LYS A 127 3.60 4.37 -7.74
N TYR A 128 2.91 4.93 -6.75
CA TYR A 128 1.46 5.02 -6.71
C TYR A 128 1.05 6.45 -6.47
N GLU A 129 -0.04 6.85 -7.13
CA GLU A 129 -0.70 8.13 -6.94
C GLU A 129 -2.06 7.87 -6.30
N ILE A 130 -2.28 8.44 -5.12
CA ILE A 130 -3.53 8.35 -4.37
C ILE A 130 -4.19 9.72 -4.41
N VAL A 131 -5.32 9.85 -5.10
CA VAL A 131 -6.00 11.12 -5.35
C VAL A 131 -7.30 11.15 -4.55
N PHE A 132 -7.46 12.19 -3.73
CA PHE A 132 -8.67 12.51 -2.99
C PHE A 132 -9.41 13.66 -3.67
N GLN A 133 -10.65 13.39 -4.08
CA GLN A 133 -11.51 14.37 -4.73
C GLN A 133 -12.32 15.15 -3.69
N LEU A 134 -12.35 16.47 -3.84
CA LEU A 134 -13.18 17.35 -3.02
C LEU A 134 -14.67 16.99 -3.17
N GLY A 135 -15.47 17.24 -2.13
CA GLY A 135 -16.89 16.91 -2.10
C GLY A 135 -17.11 15.60 -1.35
N ARG A 136 -17.72 14.58 -1.99
CA ARG A 136 -18.10 13.29 -1.38
C ARG A 136 -16.96 12.43 -0.84
N GLY A 137 -15.74 12.96 -0.83
CA GLY A 137 -14.55 12.29 -0.27
C GLY A 137 -14.20 10.98 -0.97
N ARG A 138 -14.50 10.89 -2.27
CA ARG A 138 -14.06 9.76 -3.10
C ARG A 138 -12.55 9.82 -3.23
N PHE A 139 -11.90 8.66 -3.14
CA PHE A 139 -10.48 8.54 -3.43
C PHE A 139 -10.24 7.39 -4.40
N THR A 140 -9.16 7.50 -5.15
CA THR A 140 -8.69 6.48 -6.09
C THR A 140 -7.18 6.36 -5.95
N TYR A 141 -6.64 5.16 -6.08
CA TYR A 141 -5.20 4.97 -6.21
C TYR A 141 -4.88 4.28 -7.54
N ARG A 142 -3.75 4.64 -8.14
CA ARG A 142 -3.25 4.00 -9.37
C ARG A 142 -1.74 3.86 -9.34
N GLU A 143 -1.24 2.76 -9.88
CA GLU A 143 0.18 2.57 -10.13
C GLU A 143 0.60 3.47 -11.30
N VAL A 144 1.66 4.24 -11.11
CA VAL A 144 2.23 5.14 -12.13
C VAL A 144 3.48 4.47 -12.69
N SER A 145 3.35 3.94 -13.92
CA SER A 145 4.54 3.49 -14.66
C SER A 145 5.46 4.66 -14.93
N LYS A 146 6.77 4.43 -14.80
CA LYS A 146 7.82 5.41 -15.08
C LYS A 146 7.58 5.99 -16.48
N ARG A 147 7.14 7.25 -16.57
CA ARG A 147 7.05 7.94 -17.87
C ARG A 147 8.47 7.95 -18.43
N ILE A 148 8.67 7.27 -19.57
CA ILE A 148 9.85 7.45 -20.40
C ILE A 148 9.75 8.89 -20.91
N ASN A 149 10.44 9.80 -20.24
CA ASN A 149 10.57 11.17 -20.71
C ASN A 149 11.66 11.11 -21.79
N ASN A 150 11.24 10.95 -23.05
CA ASN A 150 12.12 11.22 -24.19
C ASN A 150 12.25 12.74 -24.29
N GLY A 151 13.35 13.27 -23.74
CA GLY A 151 13.83 14.62 -23.95
C GLY A 151 15.27 14.53 -24.43
#